data_AF-A0A355RJ91-F1
#
_entry.id   AF-A0A355RJ91-F1
#
_cell.length_a   1.000
_cell.length_b   1.000
_cell.length_c   1.000
_cell.angle_alpha   90.00
_cell.angle_beta   90.00
_cell.angle_gamma   90.00
#
_symmetry.space_group_name_H-M   'P 1'
#
loop_
_entity.id
_entity.type
_entity.pdbx_description
1 polymer ?
#
loop_
_entity_poly.entity_id
_entity_poly.type
_entity_poly.pdbx_seq_one_letter_code
_entity_poly.pdbx_strand_id
1 'polypeptide(L)'
;KFSPEKANLLLGIYYHTGGNFGKVNHRLAFKYFADPSLSSDGVANYFMGSYINNGYAPKHYLGIDSFACFSKSAMSGNYGGILEYALCFGMGEYVIPDPNYALCLLGDELQDLYYDFVKDRTNPGIFSDYCFAFCLICLRNFKDTPIEVLLRYVLLSMFALDYLNKSGEFEPTPLLLNDKHYSGKQLFSLFEDLGVKSNPDFSSSNIALDFDTFFDSFFNMPPVGKRKFKNIKFNQEKGVLEFDLSCECPQLLIDTGSFSIGFSSSNLIHFSSDQIEACNLKEGAGFDEIEMEENGTMCFYKYTGSGSIKSGSVVFKPTLKEIKEKLENEIRFASSTSNKKE
;
A
#
# COMPACT_ATOMS: atom_id res chain seq x y z
N LYS A 1 -14.46 -34.33 15.16
CA LYS A 1 -13.60 -34.16 16.36
C LYS A 1 -12.49 -33.20 15.98
N PHE A 2 -12.26 -32.12 16.75
CA PHE A 2 -11.10 -31.24 16.52
C PHE A 2 -9.82 -31.95 16.98
N SER A 3 -8.71 -31.71 16.29
CA SER A 3 -7.40 -32.14 16.78
C SER A 3 -7.01 -31.30 18.01
N PRO A 4 -6.16 -31.82 18.91
CA PRO A 4 -5.66 -31.07 20.06
C PRO A 4 -5.02 -29.73 19.66
N GLU A 5 -4.27 -29.69 18.55
CA GLU A 5 -3.63 -28.46 18.05
C GLU A 5 -4.69 -27.41 17.71
N LYS A 6 -5.68 -27.79 16.89
CA LYS A 6 -6.74 -26.86 16.46
C LYS A 6 -7.60 -26.40 17.64
N ALA A 7 -7.81 -27.24 18.64
CA ALA A 7 -8.51 -26.85 19.86
C ALA A 7 -7.72 -25.83 20.67
N ASN A 8 -6.41 -26.03 20.84
CA ASN A 8 -5.53 -25.10 21.55
C ASN A 8 -5.44 -23.75 20.87
N LEU A 9 -5.28 -23.72 19.54
CA LEU A 9 -5.23 -22.47 18.76
C LEU A 9 -6.53 -21.66 18.94
N LEU A 10 -7.68 -22.31 18.79
CA LEU A 10 -8.98 -21.66 18.95
C LEU A 10 -9.23 -21.16 20.38
N LEU A 11 -8.78 -21.89 21.40
CA LEU A 11 -8.86 -21.44 22.79
C LEU A 11 -7.94 -20.24 23.04
N GLY A 12 -6.73 -20.23 22.45
CA GLY A 12 -5.84 -19.08 22.48
C GLY A 12 -6.52 -17.83 21.92
N ILE A 13 -7.10 -17.92 20.72
CA ILE A 13 -7.84 -16.82 20.07
C ILE A 13 -9.05 -16.39 20.90
N TYR A 14 -9.81 -17.33 21.45
CA TYR A 14 -10.95 -17.02 22.32
C TYR A 14 -10.53 -16.20 23.54
N TYR A 15 -9.46 -16.59 24.24
CA TYR A 15 -8.99 -15.83 25.41
C TYR A 15 -8.28 -14.52 25.04
N HIS A 16 -7.69 -14.43 23.85
CA HIS A 16 -7.15 -13.17 23.32
C HIS A 16 -8.26 -12.14 23.11
N THR A 17 -9.36 -12.57 22.49
CA THR A 17 -10.46 -11.70 22.07
C THR A 17 -11.55 -11.53 23.13
N GLY A 18 -11.61 -12.44 24.11
CA GLY A 18 -12.72 -12.58 25.05
C GLY A 18 -13.92 -13.35 24.47
N GLY A 19 -14.06 -13.42 23.14
CA GLY A 19 -15.19 -14.03 22.45
C GLY A 19 -16.55 -13.43 22.83
N ASN A 20 -17.64 -14.06 22.38
CA ASN A 20 -19.01 -13.56 22.60
C ASN A 20 -19.51 -13.68 24.05
N PHE A 21 -18.83 -14.49 24.88
CA PHE A 21 -19.32 -14.87 26.21
C PHE A 21 -18.26 -14.77 27.32
N GLY A 22 -17.04 -14.33 27.01
CA GLY A 22 -15.92 -14.27 27.93
C GLY A 22 -15.32 -12.87 28.06
N LYS A 23 -14.32 -12.75 28.93
CA LYS A 23 -13.47 -11.56 29.04
C LYS A 23 -12.09 -11.90 28.49
N VAL A 24 -11.42 -10.90 27.91
CA VAL A 24 -10.01 -10.99 27.53
C VAL A 24 -9.17 -11.50 28.70
N ASN A 25 -8.32 -12.49 28.44
CA ASN A 25 -7.41 -13.08 29.43
C ASN A 25 -6.06 -13.40 28.77
N HIS A 26 -5.18 -12.42 28.76
CA HIS A 26 -3.85 -12.50 28.15
C HIS A 26 -3.00 -13.67 28.68
N ARG A 27 -3.09 -13.99 29.98
CA ARG A 27 -2.31 -15.08 30.58
C ARG A 27 -2.76 -16.46 30.12
N LEU A 28 -4.08 -16.68 30.02
CA LEU A 28 -4.61 -17.94 29.49
C LEU A 28 -4.37 -18.04 27.99
N ALA A 29 -4.57 -16.96 27.24
CA ALA A 29 -4.28 -16.91 25.81
C ALA A 29 -2.82 -17.31 25.54
N PHE A 30 -1.86 -16.68 26.23
CA PHE A 30 -0.44 -17.02 26.11
C PHE A 30 -0.17 -18.50 26.41
N LYS A 31 -0.78 -19.07 27.46
CA LYS A 31 -0.61 -20.49 27.81
C LYS A 31 -1.03 -21.41 26.67
N TYR A 32 -2.12 -21.12 25.98
CA TYR A 32 -2.60 -21.93 24.86
C TYR A 32 -1.73 -21.77 23.62
N PHE A 33 -1.29 -20.55 23.30
CA PHE A 33 -0.36 -20.34 22.19
C PHE A 33 1.01 -20.97 22.42
N ALA A 34 1.48 -21.02 23.68
CA ALA A 34 2.73 -21.67 24.06
C ALA A 34 2.66 -23.21 24.16
N ASP A 35 1.56 -23.83 23.72
CA ASP A 35 1.46 -25.29 23.70
C ASP A 35 2.50 -25.88 22.71
N PRO A 36 3.31 -26.89 23.11
CA PRO A 36 4.35 -27.45 22.24
C PRO A 36 3.84 -27.99 20.90
N SER A 37 2.57 -28.43 20.85
CA SER A 37 1.93 -28.91 19.63
C SER A 37 1.70 -27.80 18.58
N LEU A 38 1.77 -26.53 19.00
CA LEU A 38 1.67 -25.34 18.14
C LEU A 38 3.03 -24.74 17.77
N SER A 39 4.14 -25.41 18.08
CA SER A 39 5.49 -24.85 17.89
C SER A 39 5.82 -24.45 16.44
N SER A 40 5.19 -25.06 15.43
CA SER A 40 5.30 -24.70 14.02
C SER A 40 4.13 -23.87 13.47
N ASP A 41 3.16 -23.50 14.31
CA ASP A 41 1.99 -22.74 13.88
C ASP A 41 2.31 -21.24 13.84
N GLY A 42 2.13 -20.63 12.67
CA GLY A 42 2.46 -19.22 12.45
C GLY A 42 1.65 -18.25 13.30
N VAL A 43 0.35 -18.53 13.47
CA VAL A 43 -0.55 -17.68 14.24
C VAL A 43 -0.20 -17.75 15.72
N ALA A 44 0.06 -18.94 16.24
CA ALA A 44 0.48 -19.12 17.62
C ALA A 44 1.82 -18.43 17.90
N ASN A 45 2.82 -18.61 17.03
CA ASN A 45 4.12 -17.94 17.15
C ASN A 45 3.98 -16.41 17.07
N TYR A 46 3.13 -15.88 16.19
CA TYR A 46 2.83 -14.45 16.13
C TYR A 46 2.32 -13.93 17.49
N PHE A 47 1.26 -14.57 18.02
CA PHE A 47 0.67 -14.13 19.28
C PHE A 47 1.65 -14.26 20.44
N MET A 48 2.41 -15.36 20.52
CA MET A 48 3.47 -15.51 21.53
C MET A 48 4.46 -14.34 21.49
N GLY A 49 4.97 -13.99 20.31
CA GLY A 49 5.87 -12.86 20.14
C GLY A 49 5.26 -11.55 20.62
N SER A 50 4.01 -11.28 20.23
CA SER A 50 3.27 -10.09 20.64
C SER A 50 3.05 -10.03 22.16
N TYR A 51 2.67 -11.13 22.81
CA TYR A 51 2.50 -11.19 24.27
C TYR A 51 3.82 -10.96 25.02
N ILE A 52 4.94 -11.48 24.50
CA ILE A 52 6.27 -11.24 25.07
C ILE A 52 6.65 -9.76 24.92
N ASN A 53 6.53 -9.21 23.71
CA ASN A 53 6.87 -7.81 23.40
C ASN A 53 6.05 -6.82 24.25
N ASN A 54 4.76 -7.13 24.44
CA ASN A 54 3.86 -6.29 25.22
C ASN A 54 4.01 -6.47 26.75
N GLY A 55 4.79 -7.44 27.22
CA GLY A 55 5.04 -7.67 28.65
C GLY A 55 3.92 -8.41 29.37
N TYR A 56 3.05 -9.08 28.62
CA TYR A 56 1.99 -9.95 29.15
C TYR A 56 2.48 -11.38 29.43
N ALA A 57 3.62 -11.76 28.85
CA ALA A 57 4.25 -13.05 29.09
C ALA A 57 4.85 -13.16 30.52
N PRO A 58 5.08 -14.38 31.03
CA PRO A 58 5.81 -14.57 32.28
C PRO A 58 7.19 -13.90 32.26
N LYS A 59 7.66 -13.41 33.42
CA LYS A 59 8.89 -12.60 33.59
C LYS A 59 10.21 -13.23 33.08
N HIS A 60 10.23 -14.52 32.76
CA HIS A 60 11.42 -15.19 32.24
C HIS A 60 11.57 -15.05 30.72
N TYR A 61 10.52 -14.65 30.01
CA TYR A 61 10.62 -14.28 28.59
C TYR A 61 11.18 -12.87 28.47
N LEU A 62 12.12 -12.68 27.54
CA LEU A 62 12.80 -11.43 27.25
C LEU A 62 12.39 -10.90 25.88
N GLY A 63 12.66 -9.62 25.60
CA GLY A 63 12.34 -9.01 24.29
C GLY A 63 12.97 -9.75 23.10
N ILE A 64 14.17 -10.33 23.24
CA ILE A 64 14.77 -11.14 22.15
C ILE A 64 13.96 -12.40 21.81
N ASP A 65 13.16 -12.91 22.77
CA ASP A 65 12.29 -14.06 22.53
C ASP A 65 11.09 -13.66 21.65
N SER A 66 10.68 -12.38 21.63
CA SER A 66 9.63 -11.92 20.70
C SER A 66 10.11 -11.97 19.26
N PHE A 67 11.32 -11.47 18.99
CA PHE A 67 11.96 -11.55 17.68
C PHE A 67 12.03 -13.01 17.16
N ALA A 68 12.45 -13.95 18.01
CA ALA A 68 12.51 -15.36 17.64
C ALA A 68 11.13 -15.95 17.28
N CYS A 69 10.07 -15.52 17.99
CA CYS A 69 8.71 -15.92 17.68
C CYS A 69 8.20 -15.30 16.37
N PHE A 70 8.45 -14.01 16.14
CA PHE A 70 8.08 -13.34 14.88
C PHE A 70 8.81 -13.94 13.69
N SER A 71 10.09 -14.27 13.81
CA SER A 71 10.86 -14.96 12.77
C SER A 71 10.24 -16.32 12.41
N LYS A 72 9.88 -17.15 13.39
CA LYS A 72 9.19 -18.43 13.13
C LYS A 72 7.83 -18.24 12.46
N SER A 73 7.09 -17.23 12.89
CA SER A 73 5.80 -16.88 12.29
C SER A 73 5.96 -16.42 10.84
N ALA A 74 6.93 -15.55 10.56
CA ALA A 74 7.27 -15.10 9.22
C ALA A 74 7.68 -16.27 8.30
N MET A 75 8.53 -17.18 8.79
CA MET A 75 8.95 -18.40 8.05
C MET A 75 7.79 -19.34 7.69
N SER A 76 6.64 -19.23 8.37
CA SER A 76 5.43 -19.99 8.06
C SER A 76 4.50 -19.29 7.05
N GLY A 77 4.88 -18.10 6.56
CA GLY A 77 4.05 -17.29 5.65
C GLY A 77 2.92 -16.54 6.36
N ASN A 78 3.02 -16.30 7.67
CA ASN A 78 2.01 -15.54 8.40
C ASN A 78 2.25 -14.03 8.24
N TYR A 79 1.30 -13.31 7.66
CA TYR A 79 1.39 -11.85 7.45
C TYR A 79 1.72 -11.06 8.73
N GLY A 80 1.07 -11.37 9.86
CA GLY A 80 1.36 -10.70 11.13
C GLY A 80 2.80 -10.95 11.59
N GLY A 81 3.31 -12.16 11.41
CA GLY A 81 4.71 -12.51 11.68
C GLY A 81 5.70 -11.79 10.78
N ILE A 82 5.45 -11.77 9.47
CA ILE A 82 6.29 -11.05 8.48
C ILE A 82 6.36 -9.57 8.83
N LEU A 83 5.22 -8.95 9.15
CA LEU A 83 5.12 -7.56 9.51
C LEU A 83 5.96 -7.18 10.74
N GLU A 84 5.79 -7.89 11.86
CA GLU A 84 6.56 -7.65 13.09
C GLU A 84 8.05 -7.95 12.90
N TYR A 85 8.36 -8.99 12.13
CA TYR A 85 9.73 -9.35 11.79
C TYR A 85 10.40 -8.24 10.95
N ALA A 86 9.70 -7.69 9.96
CA ALA A 86 10.17 -6.55 9.17
C ALA A 86 10.36 -5.30 10.03
N LEU A 87 9.42 -5.02 10.95
CA LEU A 87 9.53 -3.89 11.88
C LEU A 87 10.76 -3.98 12.79
N CYS A 88 11.16 -5.19 13.22
CA CYS A 88 12.41 -5.36 13.99
C CYS A 88 13.63 -4.80 13.22
N PHE A 89 13.74 -5.10 11.92
CA PHE A 89 14.82 -4.57 11.07
C PHE A 89 14.61 -3.09 10.71
N GLY A 90 13.39 -2.67 10.40
CA GLY A 90 13.09 -1.30 10.00
C GLY A 90 13.24 -0.29 11.13
N MET A 91 12.99 -0.71 12.36
CA MET A 91 13.03 0.13 13.56
C MET A 91 14.27 -0.10 14.42
N GLY A 92 15.09 -1.11 14.12
CA GLY A 92 16.27 -1.45 14.92
C GLY A 92 15.94 -2.03 16.28
N GLU A 93 14.82 -2.74 16.39
CA GLU A 93 14.41 -3.40 17.63
C GLU A 93 14.98 -4.82 17.65
N TYR A 94 15.75 -5.14 18.68
CA TYR A 94 16.38 -6.45 18.91
C TYR A 94 17.48 -6.86 17.93
N VAL A 95 17.55 -6.25 16.75
CA VAL A 95 18.52 -6.54 15.68
C VAL A 95 19.21 -5.28 15.17
N ILE A 96 20.27 -5.46 14.38
CA ILE A 96 20.91 -4.36 13.65
C ILE A 96 19.91 -3.82 12.62
N PRO A 97 19.66 -2.50 12.55
CA PRO A 97 18.72 -1.94 11.59
C PRO A 97 19.11 -2.27 10.14
N ASP A 98 18.14 -2.75 9.37
CA ASP A 98 18.23 -2.93 7.92
C ASP A 98 16.88 -2.56 7.27
N PRO A 99 16.62 -1.25 7.05
CA PRO A 99 15.33 -0.79 6.58
C PRO A 99 15.06 -1.17 5.12
N ASN A 100 16.08 -1.40 4.29
CA ASN A 100 15.88 -1.87 2.92
C ASN A 100 15.37 -3.32 2.91
N TYR A 101 15.98 -4.18 3.74
CA TYR A 101 15.50 -5.55 3.92
C TYR A 101 14.06 -5.58 4.47
N ALA A 102 13.74 -4.71 5.43
CA ALA A 102 12.39 -4.57 5.95
C ALA A 102 11.37 -4.20 4.86
N LEU A 103 11.66 -3.19 4.03
CA LEU A 103 10.78 -2.80 2.92
C LEU A 103 10.64 -3.91 1.87
N CYS A 104 11.70 -4.67 1.61
CA CYS A 104 11.63 -5.83 0.71
C CYS A 104 10.66 -6.90 1.24
N LEU A 105 10.74 -7.23 2.53
CA LEU A 105 9.82 -8.19 3.16
C LEU A 105 8.36 -7.73 3.10
N LEU A 106 8.11 -6.44 3.26
CA LEU A 106 6.75 -5.89 3.21
C LEU A 106 6.22 -5.76 1.79
N GLY A 107 7.07 -5.39 0.84
CA GLY A 107 6.68 -5.05 -0.53
C GLY A 107 6.03 -6.21 -1.29
N ASP A 108 6.62 -7.40 -1.19
CA ASP A 108 6.11 -8.60 -1.88
C ASP A 108 4.69 -8.94 -1.41
N GLU A 109 4.48 -8.94 -0.09
CA GLU A 109 3.17 -9.25 0.52
C GLU A 109 2.16 -8.12 0.33
N LEU A 110 2.60 -6.86 0.31
CA LEU A 110 1.72 -5.71 0.16
C LEU A 110 1.02 -5.69 -1.21
N GLN A 111 1.68 -6.19 -2.26
CA GLN A 111 1.06 -6.35 -3.57
C GLN A 111 -0.10 -7.36 -3.53
N ASP A 112 0.09 -8.50 -2.88
CA ASP A 112 -0.94 -9.53 -2.73
C ASP A 112 -2.09 -9.04 -1.84
N LEU A 113 -1.77 -8.40 -0.71
CA LEU A 113 -2.77 -7.80 0.19
C LEU A 113 -3.57 -6.69 -0.50
N TYR A 114 -2.92 -5.87 -1.34
CA TYR A 114 -3.62 -4.86 -2.14
C TYR A 114 -4.60 -5.51 -3.11
N TYR A 115 -4.19 -6.57 -3.82
CA TYR A 115 -5.06 -7.30 -4.73
C TYR A 115 -6.27 -7.89 -4.01
N ASP A 116 -6.04 -8.60 -2.91
CA ASP A 116 -7.07 -9.22 -2.07
C ASP A 116 -8.07 -8.17 -1.55
N PHE A 117 -7.58 -7.03 -1.07
CA PHE A 117 -8.44 -5.96 -0.58
C PHE A 117 -9.26 -5.31 -1.71
N VAL A 118 -8.64 -4.98 -2.85
CA VAL A 118 -9.31 -4.27 -3.96
C VAL A 118 -10.21 -5.19 -4.79
N LYS A 119 -9.97 -6.49 -4.82
CA LYS A 119 -10.83 -7.42 -5.54
C LYS A 119 -11.89 -8.06 -4.66
N ASP A 120 -11.45 -8.63 -3.52
CA ASP A 120 -12.27 -9.55 -2.72
C ASP A 120 -12.66 -8.94 -1.36
N ARG A 121 -12.15 -7.73 -1.03
CA ARG A 121 -12.41 -7.01 0.23
C ARG A 121 -11.92 -7.74 1.48
N THR A 122 -10.98 -8.66 1.32
CA THR A 122 -10.43 -9.47 2.41
C THR A 122 -9.20 -8.82 3.03
N ASN A 123 -8.96 -9.12 4.32
CA ASN A 123 -7.80 -8.68 5.09
C ASN A 123 -7.58 -7.15 5.20
N PRO A 124 -8.61 -6.27 5.24
CA PRO A 124 -8.40 -4.82 5.36
C PRO A 124 -7.53 -4.40 6.56
N GLY A 125 -7.59 -5.10 7.70
CA GLY A 125 -6.78 -4.78 8.87
C GLY A 125 -5.29 -5.03 8.62
N ILE A 126 -4.95 -6.20 8.08
CA ILE A 126 -3.55 -6.55 7.75
C ILE A 126 -3.02 -5.64 6.64
N PHE A 127 -3.81 -5.39 5.60
CA PHE A 127 -3.43 -4.44 4.53
C PHE A 127 -3.14 -3.04 5.09
N SER A 128 -4.01 -2.55 6.00
CA SER A 128 -3.78 -1.28 6.69
C SER A 128 -2.45 -1.26 7.43
N ASP A 129 -2.16 -2.31 8.20
CA ASP A 129 -0.97 -2.36 9.03
C ASP A 129 0.32 -2.42 8.19
N TYR A 130 0.30 -3.12 7.05
CA TYR A 130 1.42 -3.13 6.09
C TYR A 130 1.67 -1.75 5.47
N CYS A 131 0.61 -1.07 5.00
CA CYS A 131 0.73 0.28 4.47
C CYS A 131 1.33 1.23 5.51
N PHE A 132 0.87 1.13 6.76
CA PHE A 132 1.38 1.99 7.82
C PHE A 132 2.83 1.69 8.18
N ALA A 133 3.20 0.42 8.34
CA ALA A 133 4.58 0.02 8.62
C ALA A 133 5.54 0.48 7.50
N PHE A 134 5.13 0.35 6.24
CA PHE A 134 5.90 0.87 5.11
C PHE A 134 6.17 2.37 5.26
N CYS A 135 5.11 3.16 5.50
CA CYS A 135 5.23 4.60 5.68
C CYS A 135 6.17 4.98 6.84
N LEU A 136 6.05 4.30 7.98
CA LEU A 136 6.87 4.57 9.16
C LEU A 136 8.35 4.24 8.94
N ILE A 137 8.65 3.12 8.29
CA ILE A 137 10.02 2.73 7.95
C ILE A 137 10.62 3.78 7.01
N CYS A 138 9.87 4.21 6.00
CA CYS A 138 10.26 5.29 5.08
C CYS A 138 10.57 6.59 5.83
N LEU A 139 9.63 7.09 6.63
CA LEU A 139 9.77 8.33 7.40
C LEU A 139 10.99 8.34 8.33
N ARG A 140 11.24 7.23 9.02
CA ARG A 140 12.32 7.15 9.99
C ARG A 140 13.69 7.04 9.33
N ASN A 141 13.79 6.34 8.21
CA ASN A 141 15.08 5.92 7.65
C ASN A 141 15.45 6.59 6.32
N PHE A 142 14.49 7.17 5.60
CA PHE A 142 14.67 7.67 4.24
C PHE A 142 14.11 9.09 4.10
N LYS A 143 14.94 10.09 4.42
CA LYS A 143 14.55 11.51 4.45
C LYS A 143 14.14 12.08 3.09
N ASP A 144 14.62 11.49 2.00
CA ASP A 144 14.36 11.94 0.63
C ASP A 144 13.13 11.26 0.01
N THR A 145 12.38 10.47 0.79
CA THR A 145 11.14 9.85 0.32
C THR A 145 10.13 10.96 -0.06
N PRO A 146 9.58 10.96 -1.28
CA PRO A 146 8.57 11.94 -1.68
C PRO A 146 7.35 11.88 -0.76
N ILE A 147 6.82 13.06 -0.42
CA ILE A 147 5.71 13.18 0.53
C ILE A 147 4.44 12.52 -0.01
N GLU A 148 4.25 12.56 -1.32
CA GLU A 148 3.13 11.96 -2.04
C GLU A 148 3.12 10.43 -1.86
N VAL A 149 4.30 9.80 -1.83
CA VAL A 149 4.43 8.35 -1.58
C VAL A 149 4.02 8.04 -0.14
N LEU A 150 4.47 8.83 0.83
CA LEU A 150 4.13 8.65 2.24
C LEU A 150 2.62 8.84 2.47
N LEU A 151 2.06 9.92 1.91
CA LEU A 151 0.64 10.24 1.98
C LEU A 151 -0.23 9.13 1.39
N ARG A 152 0.19 8.54 0.26
CA ARG A 152 -0.53 7.43 -0.35
C ARG A 152 -0.68 6.25 0.61
N TYR A 153 0.41 5.82 1.24
CA TYR A 153 0.35 4.70 2.19
C TYR A 153 -0.46 5.03 3.45
N VAL A 154 -0.40 6.27 3.95
CA VAL A 154 -1.25 6.68 5.06
C VAL A 154 -2.73 6.68 4.67
N LEU A 155 -3.09 7.22 3.50
CA LEU A 155 -4.45 7.22 2.98
C LEU A 155 -4.98 5.79 2.78
N LEU A 156 -4.17 4.89 2.21
CA LEU A 156 -4.52 3.48 2.06
C LEU A 156 -4.80 2.81 3.41
N SER A 157 -3.94 3.04 4.40
CA SER A 157 -4.11 2.50 5.74
C SER A 157 -5.39 3.02 6.40
N MET A 158 -5.60 4.34 6.39
CA MET A 158 -6.78 4.94 6.99
C MET A 158 -8.08 4.49 6.29
N PHE A 159 -8.07 4.36 4.96
CA PHE A 159 -9.23 3.90 4.19
C PHE A 159 -9.57 2.44 4.49
N ALA A 160 -8.58 1.55 4.53
CA ALA A 160 -8.80 0.15 4.85
C ALA A 160 -9.33 -0.04 6.28
N LEU A 161 -8.82 0.75 7.23
CA LEU A 161 -9.34 0.76 8.60
C LEU A 161 -10.77 1.31 8.71
N ASP A 162 -11.09 2.39 7.99
CA ASP A 162 -12.46 2.91 7.89
C ASP A 162 -13.41 1.86 7.30
N TYR A 163 -12.98 1.16 6.24
CA TYR A 163 -13.72 0.06 5.65
C TYR A 163 -13.99 -1.07 6.65
N LEU A 164 -12.94 -1.54 7.35
CA LEU A 164 -13.07 -2.57 8.38
C LEU A 164 -14.08 -2.15 9.47
N ASN A 165 -13.94 -0.94 10.00
CA ASN A 165 -14.83 -0.42 11.03
C ASN A 165 -16.30 -0.33 10.56
N LYS A 166 -16.55 0.04 9.30
CA LYS A 166 -17.90 0.11 8.73
C LYS A 166 -18.49 -1.25 8.38
N SER A 167 -17.66 -2.21 7.98
CA SER A 167 -18.10 -3.58 7.65
C SER A 167 -18.63 -4.32 8.89
N GLY A 168 -18.10 -4.00 10.07
CA GLY A 168 -18.38 -4.73 11.30
C GLY A 168 -17.80 -6.15 11.29
N GLU A 169 -16.98 -6.50 10.30
CA GLU A 169 -16.30 -7.78 10.24
C GLU A 169 -15.25 -7.89 11.34
N PHE A 170 -15.16 -9.08 11.90
CA PHE A 170 -14.18 -9.39 12.93
C PHE A 170 -12.98 -10.09 12.30
N GLU A 171 -11.80 -9.45 12.36
CA GLU A 171 -10.55 -10.07 11.92
C GLU A 171 -9.75 -10.62 13.12
N PRO A 172 -9.52 -11.95 13.19
CA PRO A 172 -8.85 -12.61 14.31
C PRO A 172 -7.31 -12.48 14.32
N THR A 173 -6.71 -11.92 13.27
CA THR A 173 -5.26 -11.71 13.13
C THR A 173 -4.96 -10.21 13.14
N PRO A 174 -3.77 -9.82 13.62
CA PRO A 174 -3.63 -8.76 14.58
C PRO A 174 -4.05 -7.40 14.05
N LEU A 175 -4.93 -6.74 14.80
CA LEU A 175 -4.87 -5.30 14.89
C LEU A 175 -3.61 -4.99 15.72
N LEU A 176 -2.51 -4.61 15.06
CA LEU A 176 -1.41 -3.86 15.71
C LEU A 176 -1.91 -2.60 16.44
N LEU A 177 -3.17 -2.22 16.18
CA LEU A 177 -3.85 -1.06 16.71
C LEU A 177 -4.24 -1.12 18.19
N ASN A 178 -4.03 -2.23 18.91
CA ASN A 178 -4.64 -2.34 20.24
C ASN A 178 -3.77 -2.15 21.49
N ASP A 179 -2.43 -2.11 21.48
CA ASP A 179 -1.78 -1.92 22.80
C ASP A 179 -0.45 -1.13 22.91
N LYS A 180 0.38 -0.93 21.87
CA LYS A 180 1.61 -0.13 22.07
C LYS A 180 2.10 0.74 20.93
N HIS A 181 1.83 0.39 19.67
CA HIS A 181 2.55 1.05 18.59
C HIS A 181 1.69 1.88 17.66
N TYR A 182 0.44 1.51 17.34
CA TYR A 182 -0.21 2.04 16.14
C TYR A 182 -1.73 2.19 16.24
N SER A 183 -2.28 3.12 17.02
CA SER A 183 -3.73 3.42 17.05
C SER A 183 -4.18 4.28 15.86
N GLY A 184 -5.47 4.31 15.54
CA GLY A 184 -6.02 5.27 14.56
C GLY A 184 -5.65 6.73 14.84
N LYS A 185 -5.41 7.08 16.11
CA LYS A 185 -4.90 8.41 16.49
C LYS A 185 -3.48 8.67 15.99
N GLN A 186 -2.61 7.65 15.92
CA GLN A 186 -1.26 7.79 15.39
C GLN A 186 -1.25 7.91 13.87
N LEU A 187 -2.18 7.26 13.17
CA LEU A 187 -2.40 7.50 11.74
C LEU A 187 -2.80 8.94 11.46
N PHE A 188 -3.79 9.47 12.20
CA PHE A 188 -4.19 10.88 12.08
C PHE A 188 -3.05 11.85 12.46
N SER A 189 -2.33 11.59 13.55
CA SER A 189 -1.16 12.39 13.92
C SER A 189 -0.11 12.39 12.83
N LEU A 190 0.17 11.23 12.23
CA LEU A 190 1.14 11.13 11.15
C LEU A 190 0.67 11.90 9.90
N PHE A 191 -0.62 11.82 9.60
CA PHE A 191 -1.22 12.57 8.51
C PHE A 191 -1.08 14.10 8.71
N GLU A 192 -1.28 14.57 9.94
CA GLU A 192 -1.03 15.97 10.33
C GLU A 192 0.47 16.35 10.28
N ASP A 193 1.36 15.45 10.72
CA ASP A 193 2.81 15.64 10.68
C ASP A 193 3.35 15.74 9.24
N LEU A 194 2.67 15.10 8.28
CA LEU A 194 2.88 15.26 6.84
C LEU A 194 2.31 16.57 6.27
N GLY A 195 1.81 17.47 7.13
CA GLY A 195 1.36 18.81 6.75
C GLY A 195 -0.09 18.90 6.29
N VAL A 196 -0.86 17.81 6.40
CA VAL A 196 -2.27 17.79 6.00
C VAL A 196 -3.17 18.22 7.15
N LYS A 197 -3.94 19.30 6.96
CA LYS A 197 -4.85 19.85 7.96
C LYS A 197 -6.32 19.52 7.72
N SER A 198 -6.63 18.95 6.56
CA SER A 198 -7.96 18.51 6.18
C SER A 198 -8.16 17.05 6.52
N ASN A 199 -9.39 16.68 6.88
CA ASN A 199 -9.74 15.27 6.99
C ASN A 199 -9.79 14.65 5.59
N PRO A 200 -9.28 13.42 5.43
CA PRO A 200 -9.42 12.70 4.17
C PRO A 200 -10.89 12.36 3.89
N ASP A 201 -11.26 12.30 2.62
CA ASP A 201 -12.62 11.94 2.18
C ASP A 201 -12.66 10.48 1.73
N PHE A 202 -13.33 9.65 2.55
CA PHE A 202 -13.57 8.21 2.28
C PHE A 202 -14.98 7.93 1.76
N SER A 203 -15.78 8.97 1.53
CA SER A 203 -17.19 8.86 1.12
C SER A 203 -17.39 9.09 -0.37
N SER A 204 -16.39 9.63 -1.07
CA SER A 204 -16.50 10.00 -2.47
C SER A 204 -16.50 8.77 -3.39
N SER A 205 -17.65 8.50 -4.00
CA SER A 205 -17.76 7.58 -5.15
C SER A 205 -17.51 8.27 -6.50
N ASN A 206 -17.22 9.58 -6.47
CA ASN A 206 -17.16 10.48 -7.63
C ASN A 206 -15.80 11.19 -7.73
N ILE A 207 -14.72 10.51 -7.32
CA ILE A 207 -13.36 11.01 -7.53
C ILE A 207 -13.16 11.13 -9.04
N ALA A 208 -12.94 12.37 -9.50
CA ALA A 208 -12.70 12.65 -10.90
C ALA A 208 -11.34 12.06 -11.28
N LEU A 209 -11.29 11.29 -12.36
CA LEU A 209 -10.06 10.67 -12.82
C LEU A 209 -9.30 11.64 -13.74
N ASP A 210 -8.56 12.56 -13.12
CA ASP A 210 -7.58 13.42 -13.78
C ASP A 210 -6.19 12.75 -13.87
N PHE A 211 -5.18 13.50 -14.30
CA PHE A 211 -3.83 12.96 -14.50
C PHE A 211 -3.18 12.46 -13.20
N ASP A 212 -3.25 13.25 -12.13
CA ASP A 212 -2.62 12.90 -10.85
C ASP A 212 -3.33 11.69 -10.22
N THR A 213 -4.67 11.68 -10.22
CA THR A 213 -5.47 10.55 -9.75
C THR A 213 -5.19 9.30 -10.57
N PHE A 214 -5.05 9.43 -11.90
CA PHE A 214 -4.72 8.30 -12.76
C PHE A 214 -3.33 7.74 -12.46
N PHE A 215 -2.35 8.62 -12.27
CA PHE A 215 -0.99 8.25 -11.91
C PHE A 215 -0.92 7.54 -10.56
N ASP A 216 -1.59 8.08 -9.55
CA ASP A 216 -1.68 7.49 -8.22
C ASP A 216 -2.41 6.14 -8.21
N SER A 217 -3.51 6.02 -8.97
CA SER A 217 -4.40 4.85 -8.90
C SER A 217 -4.00 3.68 -9.81
N PHE A 218 -3.37 3.96 -10.95
CA PHE A 218 -3.19 2.95 -12.01
C PHE A 218 -1.74 2.69 -12.39
N PHE A 219 -0.84 3.66 -12.23
CA PHE A 219 0.59 3.49 -12.52
C PHE A 219 1.38 3.04 -11.31
N ASN A 220 1.14 3.69 -10.16
CA ASN A 220 1.92 3.40 -8.97
C ASN A 220 1.33 2.29 -8.08
N MET A 221 0.22 1.70 -8.51
CA MET A 221 -0.43 0.60 -7.81
C MET A 221 -0.49 -0.64 -8.70
N PRO A 222 -0.39 -1.85 -8.12
CA PRO A 222 -0.49 -3.08 -8.88
C PRO A 222 -1.80 -3.14 -9.69
N PRO A 223 -1.80 -3.68 -10.91
CA PRO A 223 -3.03 -3.81 -11.68
C PRO A 223 -3.99 -4.81 -11.04
N VAL A 224 -5.21 -4.39 -10.77
CA VAL A 224 -6.27 -5.27 -10.25
C VAL A 224 -7.10 -5.82 -11.41
N GLY A 225 -6.70 -6.99 -11.89
CA GLY A 225 -7.37 -7.71 -12.98
C GLY A 225 -7.12 -7.11 -14.36
N LYS A 226 -7.84 -7.60 -15.37
CA LYS A 226 -7.69 -7.11 -16.75
C LYS A 226 -8.34 -5.75 -16.93
N ARG A 227 -7.65 -4.89 -17.68
CA ARG A 227 -8.07 -3.54 -18.04
C ARG A 227 -8.20 -3.44 -19.56
N LYS A 228 -9.15 -2.64 -20.03
CA LYS A 228 -9.29 -2.29 -21.44
C LYS A 228 -9.54 -0.80 -21.60
N PHE A 229 -8.64 -0.15 -22.30
CA PHE A 229 -8.73 1.26 -22.67
C PHE A 229 -9.45 1.37 -24.01
N LYS A 230 -10.51 2.17 -24.07
CA LYS A 230 -11.41 2.28 -25.22
C LYS A 230 -11.83 3.73 -25.45
N ASN A 231 -12.52 3.97 -26.56
CA ASN A 231 -13.14 5.27 -26.88
C ASN A 231 -12.16 6.44 -26.85
N ILE A 232 -10.92 6.20 -27.28
CA ILE A 232 -9.86 7.21 -27.26
C ILE A 232 -10.17 8.33 -28.24
N LYS A 233 -10.13 9.56 -27.73
CA LYS A 233 -10.35 10.80 -28.46
C LYS A 233 -9.28 11.80 -28.08
N PHE A 234 -8.73 12.49 -29.07
CA PHE A 234 -7.75 13.55 -28.83
C PHE A 234 -8.19 14.81 -29.54
N ASN A 235 -8.57 15.83 -28.76
CA ASN A 235 -8.84 17.15 -29.29
C ASN A 235 -7.51 17.92 -29.39
N GLN A 236 -6.96 18.00 -30.60
CA GLN A 236 -5.69 18.66 -30.86
C GLN A 236 -5.73 20.17 -30.56
N GLU A 237 -6.86 20.85 -30.80
CA GLU A 237 -6.98 22.29 -30.54
C GLU A 237 -6.95 22.62 -29.05
N LYS A 238 -7.55 21.75 -28.24
CA LYS A 238 -7.62 21.93 -26.78
C LYS A 238 -6.46 21.23 -26.04
N GLY A 239 -5.73 20.34 -26.71
CA GLY A 239 -4.74 19.48 -26.07
C GLY A 239 -5.36 18.51 -25.07
N VAL A 240 -6.60 18.06 -25.32
CA VAL A 240 -7.37 17.21 -24.40
C VAL A 240 -7.39 15.78 -24.92
N LEU A 241 -6.92 14.83 -24.11
CA LEU A 241 -7.06 13.39 -24.33
C LEU A 241 -8.14 12.84 -23.42
N GLU A 242 -9.03 12.05 -24.00
CA GLU A 242 -10.08 11.34 -23.29
C GLU A 242 -10.06 9.87 -23.64
N PHE A 243 -10.33 9.01 -22.65
CA PHE A 243 -10.56 7.59 -22.87
C PHE A 243 -11.40 6.98 -21.76
N ASP A 244 -12.00 5.83 -22.06
CA ASP A 244 -12.71 5.03 -21.08
C ASP A 244 -11.88 3.80 -20.70
N LEU A 245 -11.71 3.60 -19.41
CA LEU A 245 -11.10 2.43 -18.80
C LEU A 245 -12.18 1.46 -18.34
N SER A 246 -12.23 0.29 -18.96
CA SER A 246 -13.09 -0.82 -18.58
C SER A 246 -12.31 -1.83 -17.74
N CYS A 247 -12.79 -2.08 -16.53
CA CYS A 247 -12.17 -2.95 -15.53
C CYS A 247 -13.04 -4.18 -15.23
N GLU A 248 -12.42 -5.23 -14.70
CA GLU A 248 -13.14 -6.44 -14.24
C GLU A 248 -13.91 -6.21 -12.93
N CYS A 249 -13.39 -5.35 -12.05
CA CYS A 249 -14.00 -5.00 -10.76
C CYS A 249 -13.87 -3.49 -10.48
N PRO A 250 -14.63 -2.95 -9.50
CA PRO A 250 -14.45 -1.58 -9.04
C PRO A 250 -13.00 -1.35 -8.60
N GLN A 251 -12.42 -0.25 -9.06
CA GLN A 251 -11.02 0.11 -8.78
C GLN A 251 -10.95 1.05 -7.58
N LEU A 252 -9.85 0.98 -6.84
CA LEU A 252 -9.55 1.97 -5.81
C LEU A 252 -8.97 3.22 -6.48
N LEU A 253 -9.66 4.34 -6.35
CA LEU A 253 -9.22 5.65 -6.84
C LEU A 253 -8.63 6.42 -5.67
N ILE A 254 -7.44 6.97 -5.87
CA ILE A 254 -6.66 7.72 -4.88
C ILE A 254 -6.23 9.03 -5.51
N ASP A 255 -6.54 10.13 -4.83
CA ASP A 255 -6.07 11.46 -5.15
C ASP A 255 -5.31 12.00 -3.94
N THR A 256 -3.98 12.02 -4.05
CA THR A 256 -3.11 12.53 -2.98
C THR A 256 -3.15 14.06 -2.84
N GLY A 257 -3.66 14.79 -3.84
CA GLY A 257 -3.80 16.25 -3.82
C GLY A 257 -5.07 16.71 -3.09
N SER A 258 -6.20 16.03 -3.30
CA SER A 258 -7.44 16.30 -2.56
C SER A 258 -7.61 15.46 -1.29
N PHE A 259 -6.72 14.47 -1.07
CA PHE A 259 -6.79 13.49 0.02
C PHE A 259 -8.07 12.64 -0.04
N SER A 260 -8.56 12.39 -1.24
CA SER A 260 -9.75 11.60 -1.49
C SER A 260 -9.36 10.17 -1.86
N ILE A 261 -10.05 9.20 -1.28
CA ILE A 261 -9.86 7.80 -1.63
C ILE A 261 -11.18 7.04 -1.54
N GLY A 262 -11.44 6.22 -2.55
CA GLY A 262 -12.70 5.50 -2.63
C GLY A 262 -12.73 4.53 -3.78
N PHE A 263 -13.72 3.63 -3.77
CA PHE A 263 -13.94 2.76 -4.92
C PHE A 263 -14.68 3.50 -6.02
N SER A 264 -14.26 3.28 -7.26
CA SER A 264 -14.99 3.73 -8.43
C SER A 264 -16.44 3.23 -8.39
N SER A 265 -17.40 4.12 -8.64
CA SER A 265 -18.84 3.77 -8.68
C SER A 265 -19.22 2.77 -9.78
N SER A 266 -18.33 2.57 -10.77
CA SER A 266 -18.55 1.79 -11.97
C SER A 266 -17.27 1.08 -12.40
N ASN A 267 -17.41 -0.06 -13.08
CA ASN A 267 -16.30 -0.75 -13.75
C ASN A 267 -15.88 -0.06 -15.06
N LEU A 268 -16.60 0.96 -15.48
CA LEU A 268 -16.24 1.85 -16.57
C LEU A 268 -15.92 3.23 -16.00
N ILE A 269 -14.66 3.63 -16.13
CA ILE A 269 -14.12 4.88 -15.57
C ILE A 269 -13.68 5.77 -16.72
N HIS A 270 -14.13 7.02 -16.72
CA HIS A 270 -13.76 7.99 -17.74
C HIS A 270 -12.54 8.80 -17.29
N PHE A 271 -11.50 8.84 -18.12
CA PHE A 271 -10.31 9.67 -17.93
C PHE A 271 -10.33 10.85 -18.91
N SER A 272 -9.95 12.03 -18.42
CA SER A 272 -9.71 13.21 -19.25
C SER A 272 -8.52 14.00 -18.73
N SER A 273 -7.63 14.43 -19.63
CA SER A 273 -6.51 15.32 -19.31
C SER A 273 -6.29 16.35 -20.40
N ASP A 274 -6.12 17.61 -20.00
CA ASP A 274 -5.77 18.75 -20.86
C ASP A 274 -4.26 19.06 -20.88
N GLN A 275 -3.46 18.21 -20.22
CA GLN A 275 -2.02 18.35 -20.07
C GLN A 275 -1.24 17.69 -21.20
N ILE A 276 -1.84 17.51 -22.38
CA ILE A 276 -1.19 16.79 -23.49
C ILE A 276 -0.41 17.76 -24.38
N GLU A 277 0.87 17.48 -24.59
CA GLU A 277 1.73 18.19 -25.53
C GLU A 277 1.66 17.54 -26.92
N ALA A 278 1.78 16.21 -26.97
CA ALA A 278 1.73 15.46 -28.21
C ALA A 278 0.98 14.14 -28.03
N CYS A 279 0.22 13.74 -29.05
CA CYS A 279 -0.53 12.49 -29.05
C CYS A 279 -0.32 11.78 -30.39
N ASN A 280 0.13 10.53 -30.32
CA ASN A 280 0.27 9.62 -31.44
C ASN A 280 -0.61 8.39 -31.21
N LEU A 281 -1.88 8.61 -30.88
CA LEU A 281 -2.90 7.58 -30.77
C LEU A 281 -3.87 7.71 -31.93
N LYS A 282 -4.29 6.56 -32.47
CA LYS A 282 -5.37 6.53 -33.45
C LYS A 282 -6.71 6.64 -32.72
N GLU A 283 -7.54 7.59 -33.11
CA GLU A 283 -8.88 7.74 -32.54
C GLU A 283 -9.71 6.46 -32.68
N GLY A 284 -10.47 6.13 -31.64
CA GLY A 284 -11.29 4.92 -31.57
C GLY A 284 -10.48 3.62 -31.42
N ALA A 285 -9.15 3.68 -31.29
CA ALA A 285 -8.34 2.51 -30.95
C ALA A 285 -8.66 2.01 -29.53
N GLY A 286 -8.43 0.71 -29.32
CA GLY A 286 -8.51 0.07 -28.01
C GLY A 286 -7.18 -0.59 -27.66
N PHE A 287 -6.82 -0.50 -26.38
CA PHE A 287 -5.54 -0.96 -25.83
C PHE A 287 -5.80 -1.80 -24.57
N ASP A 288 -4.82 -2.65 -24.24
CA ASP A 288 -4.91 -3.59 -23.13
C ASP A 288 -3.99 -3.20 -21.96
N GLU A 289 -2.95 -2.41 -22.25
CA GLU A 289 -1.90 -2.07 -21.28
C GLU A 289 -1.34 -0.68 -21.55
N ILE A 290 -0.88 -0.04 -20.48
CA ILE A 290 -0.21 1.27 -20.50
C ILE A 290 1.05 1.19 -19.66
N GLU A 291 2.14 1.76 -20.15
CA GLU A 291 3.40 1.92 -19.41
C GLU A 291 3.89 3.37 -19.49
N MET A 292 4.63 3.81 -18.49
CA MET A 292 5.31 5.11 -18.48
C MET A 292 6.79 4.89 -18.79
N GLU A 293 7.30 5.53 -19.84
CA GLU A 293 8.74 5.54 -20.16
C GLU A 293 9.50 6.50 -19.24
N GLU A 294 10.82 6.31 -19.08
CA GLU A 294 11.69 7.17 -18.27
C GLU A 294 11.66 8.66 -18.68
N ASN A 295 11.31 8.93 -19.94
CA ASN A 295 11.19 10.27 -20.49
C ASN A 295 9.83 10.94 -20.21
N GLY A 296 8.95 10.30 -19.43
CA GLY A 296 7.59 10.79 -19.13
C GLY A 296 6.56 10.53 -20.23
N THR A 297 6.89 9.72 -21.24
CA THR A 297 5.95 9.35 -22.31
C THR A 297 5.08 8.18 -21.88
N MET A 298 3.77 8.37 -21.91
CA MET A 298 2.81 7.30 -21.70
C MET A 298 2.60 6.50 -22.99
N CYS A 299 2.85 5.20 -22.92
CA CYS A 299 2.83 4.30 -24.07
C CYS A 299 1.68 3.31 -23.93
N PHE A 300 0.96 3.10 -25.03
CA PHE A 300 -0.22 2.25 -25.07
C PHE A 300 0.08 0.99 -25.86
N TYR A 301 -0.28 -0.16 -25.30
CA TYR A 301 0.03 -1.47 -25.85
C TYR A 301 -1.24 -2.28 -26.09
N LYS A 302 -1.18 -3.09 -27.15
CA LYS A 302 -2.22 -4.04 -27.48
C LYS A 302 -1.65 -5.45 -27.43
N TYR A 303 -2.35 -6.36 -26.76
CA TYR A 303 -1.95 -7.76 -26.76
C TYR A 303 -2.25 -8.39 -28.13
N THR A 304 -1.25 -9.08 -28.63
CA THR A 304 -1.31 -9.96 -29.79
C THR A 304 -1.02 -11.39 -29.32
N GLY A 305 -1.36 -12.39 -30.13
CA GLY A 305 -1.07 -13.79 -29.79
C GLY A 305 0.43 -14.09 -29.58
N SER A 306 1.32 -13.16 -29.94
CA SER A 306 2.78 -13.25 -29.82
C SER A 306 3.39 -12.30 -28.78
N GLY A 307 2.59 -11.54 -28.01
CA GLY A 307 3.06 -10.55 -27.03
C GLY A 307 2.37 -9.19 -27.18
N SER A 308 2.84 -8.17 -26.45
CA SER A 308 2.33 -6.80 -26.53
C SER A 308 3.03 -6.01 -27.64
N ILE A 309 2.27 -5.18 -28.36
CA ILE A 309 2.81 -4.26 -29.38
C ILE A 309 2.44 -2.83 -29.02
N LYS A 310 3.45 -1.94 -28.95
CA LYS A 310 3.26 -0.51 -28.78
C LYS A 310 2.44 0.03 -29.95
N SER A 311 1.26 0.52 -29.64
CA SER A 311 0.25 0.92 -30.61
C SER A 311 0.01 2.43 -30.64
N GLY A 312 0.59 3.16 -29.68
CA GLY A 312 0.66 4.61 -29.70
C GLY A 312 1.29 5.17 -28.43
N SER A 313 1.41 6.49 -28.37
CA SER A 313 2.03 7.17 -27.24
C SER A 313 1.49 8.59 -27.06
N VAL A 314 1.62 9.10 -25.84
CA VAL A 314 1.18 10.42 -25.42
C VAL A 314 2.30 11.06 -24.61
N VAL A 315 2.62 12.31 -24.92
CA VAL A 315 3.59 13.13 -24.20
C VAL A 315 2.84 14.22 -23.46
N PHE A 316 3.10 14.32 -22.16
CA PHE A 316 2.51 15.34 -21.31
C PHE A 316 3.32 16.64 -21.38
N LYS A 317 2.63 17.77 -21.19
CA LYS A 317 3.25 19.08 -21.04
C LYS A 317 4.18 19.03 -19.82
N PRO A 318 5.42 19.55 -19.93
CA PRO A 318 6.33 19.58 -18.80
C PRO A 318 5.77 20.45 -17.68
N THR A 319 5.90 19.99 -16.45
CA THR A 319 5.54 20.72 -15.24
C THR A 319 6.45 21.95 -15.06
N LEU A 320 5.99 22.95 -14.30
CA LEU A 320 6.81 24.13 -13.98
C LEU A 320 8.13 23.77 -13.28
N LYS A 321 8.16 22.66 -12.53
CA LYS A 321 9.36 22.15 -11.87
C LYS A 321 10.36 21.63 -12.90
N GLU A 322 9.91 20.79 -13.83
CA GLU A 322 10.75 20.24 -14.90
C GLU A 322 11.26 21.34 -15.83
N ILE A 323 10.44 22.35 -16.12
CA ILE A 323 10.86 23.52 -16.90
C ILE A 323 11.98 24.27 -16.17
N LYS A 324 11.85 24.49 -14.85
CA LYS A 324 12.89 25.15 -14.05
C LYS A 324 14.19 24.34 -14.00
N GLU A 325 14.11 23.05 -13.74
CA GLU A 325 15.29 22.17 -13.70
C GLU A 325 16.00 22.12 -15.05
N LYS A 326 15.24 22.06 -16.15
CA LYS A 326 15.79 22.11 -17.52
C LYS A 326 16.49 23.44 -17.79
N LEU A 327 15.86 24.56 -17.45
CA LEU A 327 16.47 25.90 -17.56
C LEU A 327 17.75 26.02 -16.72
N GLU A 328 17.74 25.55 -15.47
CA GLU A 328 18.90 25.58 -14.59
C GLU A 328 20.05 24.73 -15.13
N ASN A 329 19.76 23.55 -15.69
CA ASN A 329 20.74 22.67 -16.31
C ASN A 329 21.32 23.29 -17.59
N GLU A 330 20.49 23.90 -18.43
CA GLU A 330 20.93 24.62 -19.64
C GLU A 330 21.81 25.82 -19.29
N ILE A 331 21.46 26.58 -18.24
CA ILE A 331 22.28 27.69 -17.72
C ILE A 331 23.64 27.17 -17.21
N ARG A 332 23.66 26.07 -16.43
CA ARG A 332 24.93 25.45 -15.97
C ARG A 332 25.79 24.98 -17.14
N PHE A 333 25.17 24.37 -18.15
CA PHE A 333 25.89 23.87 -19.33
C PHE A 333 26.48 25.03 -20.14
N ALA A 334 25.70 26.08 -20.41
CA ALA A 334 26.14 27.28 -21.10
C ALA A 334 27.32 27.98 -20.37
N SER A 335 27.25 28.06 -19.04
CA SER A 335 28.30 28.61 -18.17
C SER A 335 29.59 27.77 -18.17
N SER A 336 29.47 26.46 -18.36
CA SER A 336 30.64 25.55 -18.44
C SER A 336 31.34 25.59 -19.80
N THR A 337 30.61 25.92 -20.87
CA THR A 337 31.16 26.10 -22.23
C THR A 337 31.80 27.48 -22.46
N SER A 338 31.39 28.52 -21.72
CA SER A 338 32.05 29.84 -21.80
C SER A 338 33.44 29.85 -21.15
N ASN A 339 33.66 29.05 -20.10
CA ASN A 339 34.96 28.98 -19.41
C ASN A 339 36.02 28.10 -20.11
N LYS A 340 35.71 27.52 -21.28
CA LYS A 340 36.67 26.75 -22.10
C LYS A 340 37.16 27.50 -23.36
N LYS A 341 36.81 28.80 -23.49
CA LYS A 341 37.17 29.65 -24.64
C LYS A 341 38.01 30.89 -24.29
N GLU A 342 38.68 30.88 -23.13
CA GLU A 342 39.72 31.87 -22.80
C GLU A 342 41.12 31.27 -22.88
#